data_AF-A0A8T4US47-F1
#
_entry.id   AF-A0A8T4US47-F1
#
_cell.length_a   1.000
_cell.length_b   1.000
_cell.length_c   1.000
_cell.angle_alpha   90.00
_cell.angle_beta   90.00
_cell.angle_gamma   90.00
#
_symmetry.space_group_name_H-M   'P 1'
#
loop_
_entity.id
_entity.type
_entity.pdbx_description
1 polymer ?
#
loop_
_entity_poly.entity_id
_entity_poly.type
_entity_poly.pdbx_seq_one_letter_code
_entity_poly.pdbx_strand_id
1 'polypeptide(L)'
;MPKKTDYPHCGLGEALRVAEVVDHAGGTAALGVVAERLKMAEKGGAFTHKVSGAVKFSLIERAGGSLRATPISREIFHPLAEREKLDGLQHAFESVSLFRTLLHRLQKKSPDKAMIRSLLIREYAVGHAMAERVASYFAEGVKEVGLLDSNGLIASREPLEGVQEQRQSVQPAVDNPFDRDANQSGGYLISVRGPGLKVDFAVTEDSDLEDLQSLIAMLRRKVQGTSKSSNAHEIS
;
A
#
# COMPACT_ATOMS: atom_id res chain seq x y z
N MET A 1 14.08 -0.15 20.97
CA MET A 1 13.59 1.07 20.28
C MET A 1 12.10 1.20 20.53
N PRO A 2 11.56 2.35 20.97
CA PRO A 2 10.11 2.51 21.13
C PRO A 2 9.43 2.36 19.75
N LYS A 3 8.35 1.58 19.68
CA LYS A 3 7.52 1.48 18.47
C LYS A 3 7.01 2.89 18.15
N LYS A 4 7.44 3.46 17.02
CA LYS A 4 6.92 4.74 16.55
C LYS A 4 5.46 4.53 16.16
N THR A 5 4.53 5.04 16.96
CA THR A 5 3.10 4.94 16.68
C THR A 5 2.80 5.69 15.39
N ASP A 6 2.22 4.98 14.43
CA ASP A 6 1.94 5.50 13.09
C ASP A 6 0.53 6.08 13.03
N TYR A 7 0.44 7.42 12.94
CA TYR A 7 -0.82 8.16 12.86
C TYR A 7 -0.75 9.30 11.83
N PRO A 8 -1.88 9.73 11.24
CA PRO A 8 -1.91 10.83 10.29
C PRO A 8 -1.76 12.19 10.98
N HIS A 9 -1.21 13.15 10.25
CA HIS A 9 -1.02 14.54 10.71
C HIS A 9 -2.17 15.48 10.30
N CYS A 10 -3.21 14.94 9.66
CA CYS A 10 -4.46 15.62 9.35
C CYS A 10 -5.62 14.59 9.34
N GLY A 11 -6.86 15.06 9.31
CA GLY A 11 -8.05 14.21 9.16
C GLY A 11 -8.26 13.72 7.73
N LEU A 12 -9.15 12.74 7.57
CA LEU A 12 -9.45 12.13 6.26
C LEU A 12 -9.94 13.16 5.23
N GLY A 13 -10.90 14.01 5.58
CA GLY A 13 -11.36 15.08 4.69
C GLY A 13 -10.25 16.04 4.20
N GLU A 14 -9.25 16.33 5.03
CA GLU A 14 -8.10 17.16 4.58
C GLU A 14 -7.19 16.42 3.61
N ALA A 15 -7.01 15.12 3.85
CA ALA A 15 -6.23 14.24 3.00
C ALA A 15 -6.91 14.00 1.64
N LEU A 16 -8.23 13.86 1.62
CA LEU A 16 -9.04 13.76 0.40
C LEU A 16 -8.88 14.99 -0.49
N ARG A 17 -8.85 16.20 0.09
CA ARG A 17 -8.60 17.43 -0.70
C ARG A 17 -7.25 17.41 -1.42
N VAL A 18 -6.20 16.81 -0.83
CA VAL A 18 -4.91 16.67 -1.52
C VAL A 18 -5.04 15.68 -2.67
N ALA A 19 -5.68 14.54 -2.43
CA ALA A 19 -5.87 13.49 -3.43
C ALA A 19 -6.74 13.96 -4.60
N GLU A 20 -7.79 14.73 -4.33
CA GLU A 20 -8.68 15.34 -5.33
C GLU A 20 -7.90 16.26 -6.29
N VAL A 21 -6.97 17.07 -5.76
CA VAL A 21 -6.12 17.94 -6.58
C VAL A 21 -5.20 17.13 -7.51
N VAL A 22 -4.68 15.99 -7.03
CA VAL A 22 -3.85 15.08 -7.83
C VAL A 22 -4.69 14.36 -8.88
N ASP A 23 -5.90 13.92 -8.52
CA ASP A 23 -6.86 13.30 -9.43
C ASP A 23 -7.26 14.24 -10.58
N HIS A 24 -7.65 15.48 -10.25
CA HIS A 24 -7.95 16.55 -11.21
C HIS A 24 -6.74 16.98 -12.08
N ALA A 25 -5.53 16.52 -11.77
CA ALA A 25 -4.34 16.70 -12.61
C ALA A 25 -4.08 15.51 -13.54
N GLY A 26 -4.99 14.53 -13.62
CA GLY A 26 -4.83 13.29 -14.39
C GLY A 26 -4.19 12.16 -13.58
N GLY A 27 -4.25 12.22 -12.25
CA GLY A 27 -3.75 11.18 -11.34
C GLY A 27 -2.25 11.24 -11.04
N THR A 28 -1.51 12.21 -11.55
CA THR A 28 -0.12 12.50 -11.14
C THR A 28 0.14 14.00 -11.22
N ALA A 29 0.74 14.59 -10.19
CA ALA A 29 1.04 16.02 -10.13
C ALA A 29 2.34 16.31 -9.39
N ALA A 30 3.12 17.27 -9.88
CA ALA A 30 4.29 17.78 -9.16
C ALA A 30 3.88 18.44 -7.83
N LEU A 31 4.72 18.35 -6.79
CA LEU A 31 4.40 18.91 -5.47
C LEU A 31 4.03 20.40 -5.52
N GLY A 32 4.77 21.20 -6.30
CA GLY A 32 4.52 22.63 -6.46
C GLY A 32 3.14 22.93 -7.04
N VAL A 33 2.69 22.16 -8.03
CA VAL A 33 1.36 22.30 -8.64
C VAL A 33 0.25 22.01 -7.62
N VAL A 34 0.42 20.97 -6.81
CA VAL A 34 -0.56 20.62 -5.76
C VAL A 34 -0.59 21.69 -4.68
N ALA A 35 0.58 22.19 -4.26
CA ALA A 35 0.69 23.25 -3.26
C ALA A 35 0.03 24.56 -3.75
N GLU A 36 0.28 24.94 -5.00
CA GLU A 36 -0.32 26.11 -5.64
C GLU A 36 -1.85 26.01 -5.69
N ARG A 37 -2.40 24.89 -6.17
CA ARG A 37 -3.85 24.65 -6.22
C ARG A 37 -4.51 24.68 -4.85
N LEU A 38 -3.80 24.21 -3.81
CA LEU A 38 -4.25 24.30 -2.42
C LEU A 38 -4.00 25.67 -1.77
N LYS A 39 -3.37 26.61 -2.49
CA LYS A 39 -2.95 27.94 -1.99
C LYS A 39 -2.06 27.83 -0.74
N MET A 40 -1.11 26.90 -0.77
CA MET A 40 -0.18 26.62 0.32
C MET A 40 1.27 26.74 -0.15
N ALA A 41 2.18 27.03 0.77
CA ALA A 41 3.60 26.95 0.48
C ALA A 41 4.03 25.49 0.33
N GLU A 42 4.68 25.15 -0.78
CA GLU A 42 5.16 23.79 -1.07
C GLU A 42 6.09 23.24 0.03
N LYS A 43 6.98 24.09 0.57
CA LYS A 43 7.88 23.73 1.67
C LYS A 43 7.28 24.02 3.06
N GLY A 44 6.00 24.37 3.13
CA GLY A 44 5.29 24.67 4.36
C GLY A 44 4.95 23.42 5.16
N GLY A 45 5.06 23.50 6.49
CA GLY A 45 4.73 22.39 7.40
C GLY A 45 3.28 21.91 7.25
N ALA A 46 2.34 22.84 7.09
CA ALA A 46 0.92 22.49 6.90
C ALA A 46 0.68 21.67 5.62
N PHE A 47 1.31 22.04 4.49
CA PHE A 47 1.19 21.28 3.24
C PHE A 47 1.83 19.90 3.41
N THR A 48 3.02 19.85 4.01
CA THR A 48 3.74 18.60 4.28
C THR A 48 2.93 17.64 5.16
N HIS A 49 2.24 18.15 6.18
CA HIS A 49 1.34 17.36 7.03
C HIS A 49 0.15 16.80 6.26
N LYS A 50 -0.48 17.60 5.38
CA LYS A 50 -1.61 17.15 4.56
C LYS A 50 -1.18 16.06 3.57
N VAL A 51 -0.08 16.26 2.87
CA VAL A 51 0.49 15.24 1.97
C VAL A 51 0.85 13.98 2.76
N SER A 52 1.48 14.10 3.92
CA SER A 52 1.82 12.95 4.75
C SER A 52 0.58 12.21 5.26
N GLY A 53 -0.50 12.92 5.59
CA GLY A 53 -1.78 12.31 5.95
C GLY A 53 -2.39 11.56 4.78
N ALA A 54 -2.46 12.17 3.60
CA ALA A 54 -2.99 11.53 2.39
C ALA A 54 -2.22 10.27 1.98
N VAL A 55 -0.90 10.23 2.20
CA VAL A 55 -0.11 9.00 2.03
C VAL A 55 -0.50 7.93 3.05
N LYS A 56 -0.73 8.27 4.32
CA LYS A 56 -1.10 7.29 5.38
C LYS A 56 -2.50 6.72 5.20
N PHE A 57 -3.42 7.50 4.64
CA PHE A 57 -4.73 7.03 4.20
C PHE A 57 -4.68 6.29 2.85
N SER A 58 -3.49 6.04 2.30
CA SER A 58 -3.29 5.35 1.02
C SER A 58 -4.05 5.97 -0.16
N LEU A 59 -4.33 7.28 -0.12
CA LEU A 59 -5.02 8.00 -1.18
C LEU A 59 -4.05 8.45 -2.28
N ILE A 60 -2.80 8.71 -1.90
CA ILE A 60 -1.72 9.09 -2.81
C ILE A 60 -0.42 8.40 -2.41
N GLU A 61 0.51 8.31 -3.35
CA GLU A 61 1.89 7.90 -3.12
C GLU A 61 2.87 8.99 -3.58
N ARG A 62 4.08 8.99 -3.02
CA ARG A 62 5.15 9.89 -3.45
C ARG A 62 5.94 9.21 -4.57
N ALA A 63 6.08 9.90 -5.70
CA ALA A 63 6.79 9.42 -6.88
C ALA A 63 7.79 10.49 -7.37
N GLY A 64 9.04 10.43 -6.89
CA GLY A 64 10.15 11.21 -7.44
C GLY A 64 9.92 12.73 -7.56
N GLY A 65 9.43 13.38 -6.50
CA GLY A 65 9.10 14.82 -6.50
C GLY A 65 7.68 15.16 -6.99
N SER A 66 6.91 14.13 -7.35
CA SER A 66 5.47 14.23 -7.65
C SER A 66 4.65 13.38 -6.68
N LEU A 67 3.34 13.58 -6.73
CA LEU A 67 2.33 12.78 -6.05
C LEU A 67 1.53 12.02 -7.10
N ARG A 68 1.17 10.77 -6.82
CA ARG A 68 0.34 9.93 -7.70
C ARG A 68 -0.88 9.44 -6.94
N ALA A 69 -2.04 9.48 -7.58
CA ALA A 69 -3.28 8.91 -7.07
C ALA A 69 -3.20 7.37 -7.01
N THR A 70 -3.70 6.77 -5.94
CA THR A 70 -3.75 5.30 -5.77
C THR A 70 -5.05 4.72 -6.36
N PRO A 71 -5.17 3.38 -6.52
CA PRO A 71 -6.45 2.75 -6.88
C PRO A 71 -7.60 3.13 -5.94
N ILE A 72 -7.37 3.13 -4.62
CA ILE A 72 -8.38 3.50 -3.61
C ILE A 72 -8.93 4.92 -3.86
N SER A 73 -8.07 5.88 -4.22
CA SER A 73 -8.54 7.24 -4.54
C SER A 73 -9.43 7.29 -5.79
N ARG A 74 -9.21 6.41 -6.77
CA ARG A 74 -10.05 6.32 -7.96
C ARG A 74 -11.41 5.73 -7.64
N GLU A 75 -11.47 4.71 -6.79
CA GLU A 75 -12.74 4.15 -6.27
C GLU A 75 -13.56 5.22 -5.52
N ILE A 76 -12.89 6.15 -4.84
CA ILE A 76 -13.55 7.24 -4.10
C ILE A 76 -14.04 8.37 -5.03
N PHE A 77 -13.23 8.80 -6.00
CA PHE A 77 -13.53 9.96 -6.85
C PHE A 77 -14.31 9.62 -8.12
N HIS A 78 -14.15 8.39 -8.63
CA HIS A 78 -14.80 7.88 -9.83
C HIS A 78 -15.54 6.56 -9.56
N PRO A 79 -16.43 6.50 -8.55
CA PRO A 79 -17.16 5.27 -8.22
C PRO A 79 -18.18 4.91 -9.31
N LEU A 80 -18.38 3.61 -9.53
CA LEU A 80 -19.47 3.08 -10.33
C LEU A 80 -20.79 3.03 -9.55
N ALA A 81 -20.72 3.04 -8.21
CA ALA A 81 -21.87 3.11 -7.31
C ALA A 81 -21.51 3.79 -5.97
N GLU A 82 -22.49 4.38 -5.29
CA GLU A 82 -22.29 5.01 -3.97
C GLU A 82 -21.69 4.05 -2.93
N ARG A 83 -22.00 2.76 -3.03
CA ARG A 83 -21.42 1.74 -2.15
C ARG A 83 -19.91 1.61 -2.34
N GLU A 84 -19.43 1.64 -3.58
CA GLU A 84 -18.00 1.55 -3.90
C GLU A 84 -17.22 2.73 -3.33
N LYS A 85 -17.78 3.95 -3.45
CA LYS A 85 -17.22 5.14 -2.81
C LYS A 85 -17.08 4.97 -1.30
N LEU A 86 -18.13 4.47 -0.65
CA LEU A 86 -18.14 4.25 0.79
C LEU A 86 -17.12 3.19 1.20
N ASP A 87 -17.02 2.09 0.44
CA ASP A 87 -16.03 1.04 0.68
C ASP A 87 -14.60 1.57 0.52
N GLY A 88 -14.33 2.40 -0.51
CA GLY A 88 -13.05 3.07 -0.70
C GLY A 88 -12.70 4.01 0.45
N LEU A 89 -13.67 4.80 0.94
CA LEU A 89 -13.50 5.68 2.11
C LEU A 89 -13.16 4.87 3.38
N GLN A 90 -13.87 3.76 3.62
CA GLN A 90 -13.61 2.87 4.74
C GLN A 90 -12.23 2.22 4.64
N HIS A 91 -11.86 1.76 3.44
CA HIS A 91 -10.55 1.17 3.18
C HIS A 91 -9.41 2.17 3.43
N ALA A 92 -9.54 3.41 2.93
CA ALA A 92 -8.58 4.48 3.19
C ALA A 92 -8.44 4.74 4.69
N PHE A 93 -9.55 4.79 5.43
CA PHE A 93 -9.51 5.01 6.88
C PHE A 93 -8.83 3.86 7.65
N GLU A 94 -9.07 2.61 7.23
CA GLU A 94 -8.49 1.40 7.82
C GLU A 94 -7.03 1.14 7.43
N SER A 95 -6.52 1.79 6.38
CA SER A 95 -5.09 1.69 6.03
C SER A 95 -4.19 2.29 7.11
N VAL A 96 -4.74 3.19 7.95
CA VAL A 96 -4.04 3.70 9.13
C VAL A 96 -4.06 2.64 10.24
N SER A 97 -2.91 2.02 10.49
CA SER A 97 -2.77 0.92 11.47
C SER A 97 -3.33 1.23 12.86
N LEU A 98 -3.12 2.46 13.36
CA LEU A 98 -3.68 2.92 14.62
C LEU A 98 -5.21 2.97 14.58
N PHE A 99 -5.80 3.50 13.51
CA PHE A 99 -7.27 3.63 13.38
C PHE A 99 -7.93 2.26 13.28
N ARG A 100 -7.35 1.33 12.52
CA ARG A 100 -7.80 -0.06 12.49
C ARG A 100 -7.81 -0.70 13.88
N THR A 101 -6.75 -0.46 14.66
CA THR A 101 -6.67 -0.97 16.04
C THR A 101 -7.73 -0.34 16.95
N LEU A 102 -7.96 0.97 16.83
CA LEU A 102 -8.97 1.69 17.59
C LEU A 102 -10.40 1.24 17.22
N LEU A 103 -10.70 1.05 15.93
CA LEU A 103 -11.98 0.52 15.46
C LEU A 103 -12.29 -0.83 16.12
N HIS A 104 -11.32 -1.75 16.10
CA HIS A 104 -11.49 -3.06 16.72
C HIS A 104 -11.69 -2.97 18.24
N ARG A 105 -10.93 -2.09 18.91
CA ARG A 105 -10.98 -1.96 20.38
C ARG A 105 -12.23 -1.25 20.90
N LEU A 106 -12.77 -0.34 20.11
CA LEU A 106 -13.88 0.53 20.50
C LEU A 106 -15.22 0.09 19.90
N GLN A 107 -15.32 -1.12 19.37
CA GLN A 107 -16.57 -1.70 18.92
C GLN A 107 -17.66 -1.58 19.99
N LYS A 108 -18.89 -1.26 19.56
CA LYS A 108 -20.07 -1.05 20.41
C LYS A 108 -19.89 0.09 21.44
N LYS A 109 -18.92 1.00 21.23
CA LYS A 109 -18.75 2.21 22.02
C LYS A 109 -18.97 3.43 21.13
N SER A 110 -19.37 4.55 21.75
CA SER A 110 -19.38 5.83 21.06
C SER A 110 -17.94 6.27 20.75
N PRO A 111 -17.70 6.99 19.64
CA PRO A 111 -16.41 7.57 19.32
C PRO A 111 -16.12 8.82 20.18
N ASP A 112 -16.10 8.64 21.51
CA ASP A 112 -15.89 9.73 22.46
C ASP A 112 -14.44 10.24 22.42
N LYS A 113 -14.28 11.52 22.07
CA LYS A 113 -12.95 12.13 21.87
C LYS A 113 -12.10 12.10 23.13
N ALA A 114 -12.70 12.31 24.31
CA ALA A 114 -11.96 12.35 25.58
C ALA A 114 -11.41 10.97 25.99
N MET A 115 -12.22 9.92 25.82
CA MET A 115 -11.82 8.53 26.01
C MET A 115 -10.70 8.16 25.03
N ILE A 116 -10.87 8.44 23.73
CA ILE A 116 -9.87 8.11 22.71
C ILE A 116 -8.54 8.83 23.00
N ARG A 117 -8.56 10.12 23.32
CA ARG A 117 -7.37 10.87 23.72
C ARG A 117 -6.64 10.22 24.89
N SER A 118 -7.38 9.83 25.93
CA SER A 118 -6.82 9.21 27.13
C SER A 118 -6.17 7.87 26.81
N LEU A 119 -6.80 7.09 25.93
CA LEU A 119 -6.27 5.83 25.40
C LEU A 119 -4.97 6.04 24.60
N LEU A 120 -4.95 7.03 23.70
CA LEU A 120 -3.79 7.38 22.87
C LEU A 120 -2.56 7.76 23.71
N ILE A 121 -2.76 8.54 24.77
CA ILE A 121 -1.67 8.95 25.67
C ILE A 121 -1.16 7.75 26.49
N ARG A 122 -2.07 7.00 27.12
CA ARG A 122 -1.72 5.96 28.09
C ARG A 122 -1.13 4.70 27.45
N GLU A 123 -1.62 4.33 26.27
CA GLU A 123 -1.36 3.01 25.71
C GLU A 123 -0.60 3.05 24.37
N TYR A 124 -0.68 4.17 23.65
CA TYR A 124 -0.01 4.34 22.36
C TYR A 124 1.12 5.38 22.40
N ALA A 125 1.45 5.88 23.60
CA ALA A 125 2.52 6.86 23.85
C ALA A 125 2.47 8.09 22.93
N VAL A 126 1.25 8.51 22.54
CA VAL A 126 1.06 9.72 21.73
C VAL A 126 1.14 10.94 22.63
N GLY A 127 1.99 11.91 22.29
CA GLY A 127 2.13 13.15 23.07
C GLY A 127 0.80 13.93 23.17
N HIS A 128 0.58 14.59 24.31
CA HIS A 128 -0.69 15.25 24.66
C HIS A 128 -1.29 16.12 23.54
N ALA A 129 -0.49 17.02 22.96
CA ALA A 129 -0.96 17.94 21.92
C ALA A 129 -1.35 17.24 20.61
N MET A 130 -0.76 16.07 20.33
CA MET A 130 -1.08 15.27 19.15
C MET A 130 -2.25 14.33 19.42
N ALA A 131 -2.36 13.79 20.64
CA ALA A 131 -3.45 12.92 21.04
C ALA A 131 -4.82 13.60 20.89
N GLU A 132 -4.95 14.89 21.24
CA GLU A 132 -6.16 15.67 21.03
C GLU A 132 -6.57 15.74 19.55
N ARG A 133 -5.60 15.99 18.67
CA ARG A 133 -5.81 16.08 17.22
C ARG A 133 -6.18 14.73 16.62
N VAL A 134 -5.42 13.69 16.94
CA VAL A 134 -5.65 12.33 16.44
C VAL A 134 -6.99 11.77 16.93
N ALA A 135 -7.39 12.06 18.17
CA ALA A 135 -8.71 11.71 18.67
C ALA A 135 -9.84 12.38 17.87
N SER A 136 -9.65 13.66 17.48
CA SER A 136 -10.60 14.35 16.61
C SER A 136 -10.64 13.75 15.21
N TYR A 137 -9.48 13.46 14.60
CA TYR A 137 -9.39 12.83 13.28
C TYR A 137 -10.09 11.47 13.24
N PHE A 138 -9.92 10.66 14.29
CA PHE A 138 -10.59 9.38 14.40
C PHE A 138 -12.10 9.55 14.57
N ALA A 139 -12.54 10.35 15.55
CA ALA A 139 -13.96 10.49 15.88
C ALA A 139 -14.78 11.13 14.74
N GLU A 140 -14.18 12.05 13.99
CA GLU A 140 -14.78 12.63 12.79
C GLU A 140 -14.74 11.65 11.62
N GLY A 141 -13.61 10.99 11.39
CA GLY A 141 -13.45 10.04 10.30
C GLY A 141 -14.40 8.86 10.38
N VAL A 142 -14.62 8.27 11.56
CA VAL A 142 -15.58 7.17 11.76
C VAL A 142 -17.00 7.56 11.33
N LYS A 143 -17.39 8.82 11.58
CA LYS A 143 -18.68 9.36 11.13
C LYS A 143 -18.69 9.56 9.62
N GLU A 144 -17.64 10.16 9.09
CA GLU A 144 -17.47 10.48 7.67
C GLU A 144 -17.53 9.23 6.78
N VAL A 145 -16.96 8.11 7.25
CA VAL A 145 -16.88 6.85 6.49
C VAL A 145 -18.03 5.87 6.79
N GLY A 146 -19.06 6.30 7.52
CA GLY A 146 -20.24 5.48 7.79
C GLY A 146 -19.96 4.23 8.63
N LEU A 147 -19.03 4.29 9.58
CA LEU A 147 -18.67 3.18 10.48
C LEU A 147 -19.42 3.22 11.82
N LEU A 148 -20.49 4.01 11.91
CA LEU A 148 -21.41 4.01 13.05
C LEU A 148 -22.67 3.20 12.73
N ASP A 149 -23.17 2.47 13.72
CA ASP A 149 -24.48 1.83 13.67
C ASP A 149 -25.62 2.84 13.85
N SER A 150 -26.86 2.35 13.80
CA SER A 150 -28.05 3.18 14.01
C SER A 150 -28.13 3.86 15.38
N ASN A 151 -27.35 3.40 16.36
CA ASN A 151 -27.28 3.95 17.71
C ASN A 151 -26.11 4.93 17.87
N GLY A 152 -25.35 5.20 16.81
CA GLY A 152 -24.17 6.07 16.85
C GLY A 152 -22.95 5.41 17.52
N LEU A 153 -22.94 4.08 17.65
CA LEU A 153 -21.83 3.30 18.19
C LEU A 153 -20.95 2.79 17.04
N ILE A 154 -19.67 2.59 17.30
CA ILE A 154 -18.76 1.99 16.32
C ILE A 154 -19.27 0.59 16.00
N ALA A 155 -19.59 0.36 14.73
CA ALA A 155 -20.15 -0.89 14.26
C ALA A 155 -19.22 -2.06 14.60
N SER A 156 -19.82 -3.18 15.03
CA SER A 156 -19.06 -4.40 15.21
C SER A 156 -18.57 -4.89 13.85
N ARG A 157 -17.27 -5.11 13.76
CA ARG A 157 -16.67 -5.82 12.64
C ARG A 157 -16.14 -7.13 13.19
N GLU A 158 -16.52 -8.22 12.55
CA GLU A 158 -15.82 -9.49 12.76
C GLU A 158 -14.33 -9.23 12.57
N PRO A 159 -13.47 -9.71 13.48
CA PRO A 159 -12.04 -9.62 13.26
C PRO A 159 -11.76 -10.23 11.89
N LEU A 160 -11.03 -9.50 11.06
CA LEU A 160 -10.36 -10.07 9.91
C LEU A 160 -9.29 -11.02 10.48
N GLU A 161 -9.71 -12.21 10.89
CA GLU A 161 -8.81 -13.33 11.13
C GLU A 161 -8.05 -13.57 9.83
N GLY A 162 -6.80 -13.11 9.81
CA GLY A 162 -5.88 -13.35 8.72
C GLY A 162 -6.34 -12.82 7.35
N VAL A 163 -6.13 -11.52 7.10
CA VAL A 163 -5.67 -11.14 5.77
C VAL A 163 -4.22 -11.62 5.67
N GLN A 164 -4.04 -12.94 5.44
CA GLN A 164 -3.04 -13.37 4.47
C GLN A 164 -3.35 -12.56 3.22
N GLU A 165 -2.35 -11.92 2.61
CA GLU A 165 -2.49 -11.17 1.37
C GLU A 165 -3.06 -12.07 0.27
N GLN A 166 -4.39 -12.22 0.25
CA GLN A 166 -5.14 -12.70 -0.90
C GLN A 166 -5.14 -11.55 -1.90
N ARG A 167 -4.00 -11.40 -2.58
CA ARG A 167 -4.02 -10.93 -3.96
C ARG A 167 -4.81 -11.97 -4.76
N GLN A 168 -6.13 -11.85 -4.78
CA GLN A 168 -6.93 -12.46 -5.84
C GLN A 168 -6.53 -11.77 -7.15
N SER A 169 -5.47 -12.27 -7.78
CA SER A 169 -5.38 -12.19 -9.23
C SER A 169 -6.45 -13.11 -9.78
N VAL A 170 -7.38 -12.53 -10.53
CA VAL A 170 -8.16 -13.26 -11.53
C VAL A 170 -7.13 -13.88 -12.49
N GLN A 171 -6.78 -15.14 -12.26
CA GLN A 171 -6.00 -15.92 -13.22
C GLN A 171 -6.97 -16.37 -14.33
N PRO A 172 -6.69 -16.13 -15.62
CA PRO A 172 -7.20 -17.04 -16.63
C PRO A 172 -6.57 -18.41 -16.33
N ALA A 173 -7.39 -19.46 -16.27
CA ALA A 173 -6.94 -20.81 -16.01
C ALA A 173 -5.80 -21.19 -16.96
N VAL A 174 -4.60 -21.30 -16.42
CA VAL A 174 -3.49 -22.03 -17.04
C VAL A 174 -2.96 -22.94 -15.95
N ASP A 175 -3.33 -24.22 -16.05
CA ASP A 175 -2.84 -25.30 -15.20
C ASP A 175 -1.31 -25.27 -15.19
N ASN A 176 -0.72 -24.74 -14.12
CA ASN A 176 0.71 -24.83 -13.91
C ASN A 176 0.96 -25.87 -12.80
N PRO A 177 1.55 -27.05 -13.08
CA PRO A 177 1.61 -28.18 -12.14
C PRO A 177 2.53 -27.99 -10.92
N PHE A 178 3.10 -26.81 -10.68
CA PHE A 178 4.26 -26.64 -9.79
C PHE A 178 4.00 -25.88 -8.49
N ASP A 179 2.74 -25.62 -8.12
CA ASP A 179 2.39 -24.80 -6.93
C ASP A 179 1.91 -25.64 -5.73
N ARG A 180 2.44 -26.86 -5.58
CA ARG A 180 2.28 -27.66 -4.36
C ARG A 180 3.66 -27.98 -3.82
N ASP A 181 3.89 -27.60 -2.58
CA ASP A 181 5.04 -27.99 -1.73
C ASP A 181 6.26 -27.05 -1.67
N ALA A 182 6.07 -25.73 -1.69
CA ALA A 182 7.11 -24.75 -1.31
C ALA A 182 6.92 -24.13 0.09
N ASN A 183 6.30 -24.86 1.03
CA ASN A 183 6.16 -24.38 2.42
C ASN A 183 6.82 -25.28 3.46
N GLN A 184 7.66 -26.24 3.07
CA GLN A 184 8.54 -26.96 3.97
C GLN A 184 9.85 -27.27 3.23
N SER A 185 10.99 -26.96 3.88
CA SER A 185 12.38 -27.25 3.47
C SER A 185 13.07 -26.16 2.64
N GLY A 186 14.20 -25.68 3.17
CA GLY A 186 15.00 -24.56 2.67
C GLY A 186 15.71 -24.80 1.34
N GLY A 187 14.94 -24.81 0.24
CA GLY A 187 15.45 -24.78 -1.12
C GLY A 187 15.79 -23.38 -1.63
N TYR A 188 16.62 -23.31 -2.66
CA TYR A 188 17.00 -22.08 -3.35
C TYR A 188 16.34 -22.01 -4.74
N LEU A 189 15.72 -20.88 -5.08
CA LEU A 189 15.19 -20.63 -6.42
C LEU A 189 16.15 -19.72 -7.19
N ILE A 190 16.61 -20.19 -8.36
CA ILE A 190 17.52 -19.47 -9.25
C ILE A 190 16.74 -19.08 -10.51
N SER A 191 16.57 -17.77 -10.73
CA SER A 191 15.93 -17.23 -11.93
C SER A 191 16.99 -16.64 -12.86
N VAL A 192 17.12 -17.18 -14.07
CA VAL A 192 18.00 -16.67 -15.13
C VAL A 192 17.14 -16.02 -16.21
N ARG A 193 17.41 -14.74 -16.48
CA ARG A 193 16.71 -13.95 -17.49
C ARG A 193 17.69 -13.37 -18.50
N GLY A 194 17.34 -13.47 -19.78
CA GLY A 194 18.07 -12.88 -20.89
C GLY A 194 17.17 -12.74 -22.13
N PRO A 195 17.70 -12.19 -23.24
CA PRO A 195 16.94 -12.01 -24.48
C PRO A 195 16.42 -13.37 -24.99
N GLY A 196 15.10 -13.58 -24.95
CA GLY A 196 14.46 -14.82 -25.39
C GLY A 196 14.71 -16.03 -24.48
N LEU A 197 15.19 -15.84 -23.24
CA LEU A 197 15.38 -16.92 -22.28
C LEU A 197 14.92 -16.50 -20.89
N LYS A 198 13.92 -17.21 -20.36
CA LYS A 198 13.53 -17.15 -18.96
C LYS A 198 13.52 -18.57 -18.44
N VAL A 199 14.41 -18.87 -17.50
CA VAL A 199 14.45 -20.17 -16.82
C VAL A 199 14.44 -19.92 -15.32
N ASP A 200 13.53 -20.59 -14.64
CA ASP A 200 13.45 -20.64 -13.19
C ASP A 200 13.80 -22.08 -12.78
N PHE A 201 14.81 -22.25 -11.91
CA PHE A 201 15.30 -23.56 -11.47
C PHE A 201 15.33 -23.61 -9.94
N ALA A 202 14.71 -24.63 -9.35
CA ALA A 202 14.68 -24.83 -7.91
C ALA A 202 15.75 -25.86 -7.52
N VAL A 203 16.53 -25.54 -6.49
CA VAL A 203 17.52 -26.42 -5.87
C VAL A 203 17.00 -26.77 -4.49
N THR A 204 16.64 -28.03 -4.30
CA THR A 204 16.10 -28.55 -3.04
C THR A 204 17.03 -29.59 -2.42
N GLU A 205 17.80 -30.31 -3.24
CA GLU A 205 18.70 -31.39 -2.83
C GLU A 205 20.08 -31.28 -3.52
N ASP A 206 21.10 -31.95 -2.98
CA ASP A 206 22.47 -31.89 -3.53
C ASP A 206 22.56 -32.42 -4.97
N SER A 207 21.68 -33.34 -5.39
CA SER A 207 21.61 -33.82 -6.78
C SER A 207 21.20 -32.73 -7.77
N ASP A 208 20.37 -31.76 -7.33
CA ASP A 208 19.90 -30.65 -8.19
C ASP A 208 21.06 -29.71 -8.57
N LEU A 209 22.17 -29.75 -7.82
CA LEU A 209 23.37 -28.97 -8.13
C LEU A 209 24.09 -29.50 -9.39
N GLU A 210 23.99 -30.79 -9.71
CA GLU A 210 24.55 -31.36 -10.95
C GLU A 210 23.75 -30.91 -12.19
N ASP A 211 22.43 -30.82 -12.04
CA ASP A 211 21.53 -30.30 -13.07
C ASP A 211 21.74 -28.79 -13.29
N LEU A 212 21.94 -28.04 -12.20
CA LEU A 212 22.31 -26.63 -12.28
C LEU A 212 23.64 -26.41 -13.01
N GLN A 213 24.65 -27.27 -12.78
CA GLN A 213 25.92 -27.19 -13.50
C GLN A 213 25.73 -27.42 -15.01
N SER A 214 24.86 -28.35 -15.39
CA SER A 214 24.50 -28.59 -16.78
C SER A 214 23.78 -27.39 -17.41
N LEU A 215 22.88 -26.75 -16.67
CA LEU A 215 22.19 -25.53 -17.11
C LEU A 215 23.17 -24.36 -17.31
N ILE A 216 24.11 -24.17 -16.39
CA ILE A 216 25.16 -23.16 -16.48
C ILE A 216 26.08 -23.45 -17.68
N ALA A 217 26.44 -24.72 -17.93
CA ALA A 217 27.23 -25.11 -19.10
C ALA A 217 26.50 -24.85 -20.43
N MET A 218 25.18 -25.05 -20.47
CA MET A 218 24.36 -24.68 -21.63
C MET A 218 24.30 -23.15 -21.83
N LEU A 219 24.12 -22.38 -20.75
CA LEU A 219 24.12 -20.91 -20.79
C LEU A 219 25.46 -20.36 -21.30
N ARG A 220 26.59 -20.91 -20.82
CA ARG A 220 27.93 -20.54 -21.32
C ARG A 220 28.06 -20.74 -22.83
N ARG A 221 27.57 -21.87 -23.36
CA ARG A 221 27.56 -22.14 -24.82
C ARG A 221 26.71 -21.13 -25.59
N LYS A 222 25.52 -20.78 -25.09
CA LYS A 222 24.66 -19.76 -25.72
C LYS A 222 25.31 -18.38 -25.73
N VAL A 223 25.89 -17.95 -24.61
CA VAL A 223 26.55 -16.64 -24.50
C VAL A 223 27.80 -16.55 -25.39
N GLN A 224 28.60 -17.62 -25.48
CA GLN A 224 29.78 -17.66 -26.37
C GLN A 224 29.41 -17.78 -27.85
N GLY A 225 28.27 -18.41 -28.18
CA GLY A 225 27.74 -18.46 -29.54
C GLY A 225 27.29 -17.09 -30.07
N THR A 226 26.71 -16.25 -29.21
CA THR A 226 26.30 -14.89 -29.57
C THR A 226 27.48 -13.93 -29.80
N SER A 227 28.64 -14.15 -29.16
CA SER A 227 29.83 -13.31 -29.37
C SER A 227 30.50 -13.51 -30.74
N LYS A 228 30.28 -14.64 -31.44
CA LYS A 228 30.89 -14.90 -32.77
C LYS A 228 30.08 -14.36 -33.95
N SER A 229 28.84 -13.92 -33.75
CA SER A 229 27.98 -13.40 -34.83
C SER A 229 28.03 -11.87 -35.01
N SER A 230 28.78 -11.14 -34.18
CA SER A 230 28.81 -9.67 -34.21
C SER A 230 30.00 -9.07 -34.98
N ASN A 231 30.79 -9.87 -35.71
CA ASN A 231 31.98 -9.37 -36.41
C ASN A 231 31.98 -9.61 -37.93
N ALA A 232 30.80 -9.60 -38.55
CA ALA A 232 30.66 -9.68 -40.00
C ALA A 232 29.52 -8.77 -40.47
N HIS A 233 29.69 -7.45 -40.38
CA HIS A 233 29.03 -6.46 -41.24
C HIS A 233 29.70 -5.09 -41.05
N GLU A 234 30.90 -4.94 -41.61
CA GLU A 234 31.51 -3.63 -41.90
C GLU A 234 32.57 -3.81 -42.99
N ILE A 235 32.15 -4.10 -44.24
CA ILE A 235 32.86 -3.65 -45.47
C ILE A 235 31.83 -3.62 -46.61
N SER A 236 31.38 -2.42 -46.99
CA SER A 236 31.17 -1.97 -48.37
C SER A 236 30.99 -0.46 -48.38
#